data_AF-A0A969DLV7-F1
#
_entry.id   AF-A0A969DLV7-F1
#
_cell.length_a   1.000
_cell.length_b   1.000
_cell.length_c   1.000
_cell.angle_alpha   90.00
_cell.angle_beta   90.00
_cell.angle_gamma   90.00
#
_symmetry.space_group_name_H-M   'P 1'
#
loop_
_entity.id
_entity.type
_entity.pdbx_description
1 polymer ?
#
loop_
_entity_poly.entity_id
_entity_poly.type
_entity_poly.pdbx_seq_one_letter_code
_entity_poly.pdbx_strand_id
1 'polypeptide(L)' 'MDIPISAWVGSPLIATATEVDEAPFILTGVLLSLVIVYVTSKLGGELSKRLNLPPVLGELVGGVLVGISALHFLVFPENV' A
#
# COMPACT_ATOMS: atom_id res chain seq x y z
N MET A 1 56.24 -0.06 -19.74
CA MET A 1 54.92 0.18 -20.38
C MET A 1 53.90 0.06 -19.29
N ASP A 2 53.81 1.15 -18.55
CA ASP A 2 53.25 1.21 -17.22
C ASP A 2 51.81 1.67 -17.37
N ILE A 3 50.87 0.73 -17.23
CA ILE A 3 49.45 1.06 -17.16
C ILE A 3 49.24 2.00 -15.97
N PRO A 4 48.72 3.22 -16.18
CA PRO A 4 48.55 4.16 -15.10
C PRO A 4 47.41 3.66 -14.20
N ILE A 5 47.78 3.23 -13.00
CA ILE A 5 46.88 2.92 -11.88
C ILE A 5 45.90 4.06 -11.55
N SER A 6 46.02 5.25 -12.17
CA SER A 6 45.01 6.31 -12.13
C SER A 6 43.71 5.96 -12.87
N ALA A 7 43.71 4.98 -13.78
CA ALA A 7 42.50 4.50 -14.47
C ALA A 7 41.55 3.68 -13.56
N TRP A 8 42.04 3.25 -12.38
CA TRP A 8 41.26 2.51 -11.38
C TRP A 8 40.58 3.41 -10.35
N VAL A 9 40.67 4.73 -10.51
CA VAL A 9 39.82 5.71 -9.79
C VAL A 9 38.54 5.97 -10.62
N GLY A 10 38.16 5.04 -11.49
CA GLY A 10 36.86 4.98 -12.13
C GLY A 10 35.82 4.44 -11.16
N SER A 11 35.38 5.29 -10.23
CA SER A 11 34.06 5.28 -9.57
C SER A 11 33.54 3.96 -8.97
N PRO A 12 33.25 3.99 -7.67
CA PRO A 12 31.85 4.10 -7.30
C PRO A 12 31.67 5.29 -6.35
N LEU A 13 31.64 6.51 -6.90
CA LEU A 13 31.45 7.69 -6.05
C LEU A 13 29.98 8.04 -5.79
N ILE A 14 29.04 7.47 -6.55
CA ILE A 14 27.61 7.44 -6.21
C ILE A 14 27.03 6.11 -6.69
N ALA A 15 27.22 5.06 -5.90
CA ALA A 15 26.31 3.94 -5.91
C ALA A 15 25.62 3.90 -4.53
N THR A 16 24.88 4.97 -4.22
CA THR A 16 23.68 4.75 -3.39
C THR A 16 22.73 4.03 -4.34
N ALA A 17 22.77 2.69 -4.33
CA ALA A 17 21.56 2.00 -4.69
C ALA A 17 20.55 2.53 -3.67
N THR A 18 19.61 3.36 -4.11
CA THR A 18 18.39 3.52 -3.35
C THR A 18 17.80 2.13 -3.36
N GLU A 19 18.14 1.32 -2.35
CA GLU A 19 17.30 0.21 -1.96
C GLU A 19 15.95 0.88 -1.76
N VAL A 20 15.06 0.66 -2.73
CA VAL A 20 13.67 1.02 -2.55
C VAL A 20 13.25 0.10 -1.43
N ASP A 21 13.35 0.60 -0.20
CA ASP A 21 12.83 -0.10 0.96
C ASP A 21 11.31 -0.09 0.74
N GLU A 22 10.82 -1.14 0.10
CA GLU A 22 9.41 -1.30 -0.20
C GLU A 22 8.62 -1.50 1.09
N ALA A 23 9.27 -1.88 2.20
CA ALA A 23 8.62 -2.12 3.49
C ALA A 23 7.78 -0.92 3.97
N PRO A 24 8.29 0.33 4.05
CA PRO A 24 7.48 1.49 4.39
C PRO A 24 6.38 1.80 3.36
N PHE A 25 6.59 1.53 2.07
CA PHE A 25 5.58 1.74 1.03
C PHE A 25 4.41 0.75 1.17
N ILE A 26 4.72 -0.53 1.39
CA ILE A 26 3.75 -1.60 1.65
C ILE A 26 2.96 -1.28 2.92
N LEU A 27 3.65 -0.92 4.01
CA LEU A 27 3.00 -0.56 5.26
C LEU A 27 2.06 0.64 5.10
N THR A 28 2.48 1.65 4.34
CA THR A 28 1.65 2.82 4.03
C THR A 28 0.40 2.42 3.24
N GLY A 29 0.55 1.55 2.22
CA GLY A 29 -0.56 1.03 1.44
C GLY A 29 -1.55 0.21 2.27
N VAL A 30 -1.05 -0.68 3.14
CA VAL A 30 -1.88 -1.47 4.08
C VAL A 30 -2.64 -0.54 5.02
N LEU A 31 -1.95 0.39 5.67
CA LEU A 31 -2.56 1.28 6.65
C LEU A 31 -3.62 2.18 6.01
N LEU A 32 -3.33 2.71 4.82
CA LEU A 32 -4.28 3.49 4.05
C LEU A 32 -5.51 2.65 3.66
N SER A 33 -5.31 1.40 3.22
CA SER A 33 -6.40 0.48 2.92
C SER A 33 -7.28 0.22 4.13
N LEU A 34 -6.69 -0.07 5.29
CA LEU A 34 -7.43 -0.29 6.54
C LEU A 34 -8.23 0.94 6.96
N VAL A 35 -7.67 2.15 6.81
CA VAL A 35 -8.39 3.39 7.09
C VAL A 35 -9.60 3.54 6.16
N ILE A 36 -9.45 3.29 4.86
CA ILE A 36 -10.56 3.38 3.89
C ILE A 36 -11.66 2.36 4.23
N VAL A 37 -11.28 1.09 4.48
CA VAL A 37 -12.23 0.03 4.85
C VAL A 37 -12.95 0.38 6.15
N TYR A 38 -12.22 0.90 7.14
CA TYR A 38 -12.80 1.34 8.41
C TYR A 38 -13.81 2.47 8.22
N VAL A 39 -13.43 3.54 7.49
CA VAL A 39 -14.31 4.69 7.25
C VAL A 39 -15.58 4.28 6.52
N THR A 40 -15.47 3.48 5.46
CA THR A 40 -16.65 3.02 4.71
C THR A 40 -17.51 2.06 5.54
N SER A 41 -16.91 1.18 6.34
CA SER A 41 -17.67 0.29 7.24
C SER A 41 -18.44 1.12 8.28
N LYS A 42 -17.80 2.11 8.90
CA LYS A 42 -18.47 2.97 9.89
C LYS A 42 -19.60 3.79 9.28
N LEU A 43 -19.37 4.33 8.07
CA LEU A 43 -20.36 5.10 7.34
C LEU A 43 -21.56 4.23 6.93
N GLY A 44 -21.30 2.99 6.47
CA GLY A 44 -22.33 2.02 6.14
C GLY A 44 -23.19 1.63 7.34
N GLY A 45 -22.57 1.41 8.50
CA GLY A 45 -23.27 1.14 9.75
C GLY A 45 -24.18 2.29 10.19
N GLU A 46 -23.73 3.53 10.02
CA GLU A 46 -24.53 4.71 10.32
C GLU A 46 -25.70 4.90 9.33
N LEU A 47 -25.49 4.61 8.04
CA LEU A 47 -26.56 4.60 7.05
C LEU A 47 -27.62 3.53 7.36
N SER A 48 -27.20 2.34 7.81
CA SER A 48 -28.11 1.26 8.21
C SER A 48 -29.01 1.65 9.38
N LYS A 49 -28.49 2.40 10.36
CA LYS A 49 -29.31 2.95 11.45
C LYS A 49 -30.41 3.88 10.94
N ARG A 50 -30.11 4.72 9.94
CA ARG A 50 -31.10 5.63 9.33
C ARG A 50 -32.22 4.88 8.62
N LEU A 51 -31.95 3.66 8.15
CA LEU A 51 -32.90 2.78 7.49
C LEU A 51 -33.62 1.82 8.45
N ASN A 52 -33.45 1.97 9.78
CA ASN A 52 -33.97 1.04 10.81
C ASN A 52 -33.48 -0.42 10.65
N LEU A 53 -32.32 -0.62 10.04
CA LEU A 53 -31.69 -1.94 9.88
C LEU A 53 -30.60 -2.16 10.93
N PRO A 54 -30.32 -3.42 11.32
CA PRO A 54 -29.21 -3.75 12.20
C PRO A 54 -27.89 -3.13 11.69
N PRO A 55 -27.17 -2.30 12.48
CA PRO A 55 -25.97 -1.58 12.05
C PRO A 55 -24.91 -2.49 11.42
N VAL A 56 -24.80 -3.71 11.93
CA VAL A 56 -23.86 -4.74 11.45
C VAL A 56 -24.04 -5.02 9.96
N LEU A 57 -25.27 -4.98 9.42
CA LEU A 57 -25.50 -5.17 7.99
C LEU A 57 -24.88 -4.05 7.16
N GLY A 58 -25.00 -2.80 7.60
CA GLY A 58 -24.38 -1.66 6.94
C GLY A 58 -22.86 -1.68 7.03
N GLU A 59 -22.31 -2.08 8.18
CA GLU A 59 -20.87 -2.23 8.36
C GLU A 59 -20.31 -3.32 7.44
N LEU A 60 -20.99 -4.47 7.35
CA LEU A 60 -20.61 -5.55 6.45
C LEU A 60 -20.75 -5.15 4.99
N VAL A 61 -21.86 -4.55 4.56
CA VAL A 61 -22.05 -4.11 3.17
C VAL A 61 -21.03 -3.05 2.78
N GLY A 62 -20.74 -2.09 3.66
CA GLY A 62 -19.71 -1.07 3.43
C GLY A 62 -18.31 -1.69 3.31
N GLY A 63 -17.95 -2.57 4.24
CA GLY A 63 -16.67 -3.29 4.21
C GLY A 63 -16.56 -4.22 3.01
N VAL A 64 -17.64 -4.89 2.61
CA VAL A 64 -17.71 -5.81 1.47
C VAL A 64 -17.75 -5.07 0.13
N LEU A 65 -18.35 -3.89 0.00
CA LEU A 65 -18.25 -3.08 -1.22
C LEU A 65 -16.80 -2.67 -1.50
N VAL A 66 -16.08 -2.23 -0.46
CA VAL A 66 -14.64 -1.89 -0.55
C VAL A 66 -13.78 -3.15 -0.64
N GLY A 67 -14.20 -4.24 0.01
CA GLY A 67 -13.48 -5.51 0.10
C GLY A 67 -13.67 -6.44 -1.10
N ILE A 68 -14.81 -6.40 -1.80
CA ILE A 68 -14.95 -7.01 -3.13
C ILE A 68 -14.10 -6.21 -4.14
N SER A 69 -13.83 -4.94 -3.83
CA SER A 69 -12.81 -4.15 -4.51
C SER A 69 -11.38 -4.48 -4.03
N ALA A 70 -11.18 -5.43 -3.10
CA ALA A 70 -9.86 -5.87 -2.65
C ALA A 70 -9.12 -6.58 -3.79
N LEU A 71 -7.96 -6.14 -4.26
CA LEU A 71 -7.01 -5.25 -3.62
C LEU A 71 -6.03 -4.71 -4.69
N HIS A 72 -6.53 -4.14 -5.79
CA HIS A 72 -5.66 -3.65 -6.87
C HIS A 72 -4.65 -2.56 -6.42
N PHE A 73 -4.84 -1.97 -5.23
CA PHE A 73 -3.88 -1.04 -4.61
C PHE A 73 -2.76 -1.73 -3.81
N LEU A 74 -2.93 -3.02 -3.51
CA LEU A 74 -1.97 -3.90 -2.81
C LEU A 74 -1.60 -5.10 -3.69
N VAL A 75 -1.75 -4.98 -5.01
CA VAL A 75 -1.03 -5.86 -5.93
C VAL A 75 0.39 -5.35 -5.92
N PHE A 76 1.26 -6.04 -5.19
CA PHE A 76 2.69 -5.82 -5.31
C PHE A 76 3.08 -6.23 -6.73
N PRO A 77 3.81 -5.39 -7.48
CA PRO A 77 4.37 -5.83 -8.75
C PRO A 77 5.28 -7.03 -8.47
N GLU A 78 4.88 -8.21 -8.92
CA GLU A 78 5.79 -9.34 -9.00
C GLU A 78 6.82 -9.00 -10.09
N ASN A 79 8.02 -8.64 -9.67
CA ASN A 79 9.17 -8.45 -10.54
C ASN A 79 9.62 -9.81 -11.07
N VAL A 80 9.07 -10.21 -12.22
CA VAL A 80 9.69 -11.20 -13.10
C VAL A 80 10.95 -10.61 -13.72
#